data_AF-A1UQD1-F1
#
_entry.id   AF-A1UQD1-F1
#
_cell.length_a   1.000
_cell.length_b   1.000
_cell.length_c   1.000
_cell.angle_alpha   90.00
_cell.angle_beta   90.00
_cell.angle_gamma   90.00
#
_symmetry.space_group_name_H-M   'P 1'
#
loop_
_entity.id
_entity.type
_entity.pdbx_description
1 polymer ?
#
loop_
_entity_poly.entity_id
_entity_poly.type
_entity_poly.pdbx_seq_one_letter_code
_entity_poly.pdbx_strand_id
1 'polypeptide(L)'
;MHQVPLLDVNSSGIDRLGDDPDMTASDRAGIPAMKWTTQLTYAADGLTAEDTAALAATLVRADIAYTAGRLQVQFEVDAATLDDAAATALRTAAAATGLLKPSRLHILPTRDFHDQALEPVTLDLISITEIAAELGVSRQRAAKLTEAPDFPHHVAQPASGRVYTRASVKEFQRRWEATRNPRGGRPRRRLSTTETTKEPTPS
;
A
#
# COMPACT_ATOMS: atom_id res chain seq x y z
N MET A 1 69.54 -51.89 -26.89
CA MET A 1 69.22 -50.47 -27.12
C MET A 1 67.99 -50.44 -28.02
N HIS A 2 66.77 -50.71 -27.55
CA HIS A 2 65.96 -50.00 -26.55
C HIS A 2 65.83 -48.50 -26.79
N GLN A 3 64.63 -48.17 -27.30
CA GLN A 3 63.75 -47.05 -26.92
C GLN A 3 63.82 -45.78 -27.79
N VAL A 4 62.76 -45.62 -28.59
CA VAL A 4 62.26 -44.35 -29.15
C VAL A 4 61.07 -43.93 -28.29
N PRO A 5 61.06 -42.71 -27.75
CA PRO A 5 59.83 -41.98 -27.38
C PRO A 5 59.86 -40.59 -28.06
N LEU A 6 58.79 -39.82 -28.26
CA LEU A 6 57.40 -39.85 -27.81
C LEU A 6 56.62 -38.96 -28.80
N LEU A 7 55.45 -39.42 -29.23
CA LEU A 7 54.40 -38.57 -29.78
C LEU A 7 53.78 -37.79 -28.61
N ASP A 8 53.75 -36.47 -28.70
CA ASP A 8 52.75 -35.66 -27.99
C ASP A 8 52.31 -34.52 -28.90
N VAL A 9 51.19 -34.73 -29.59
CA VAL A 9 50.44 -33.68 -30.28
C VAL A 9 48.98 -33.85 -29.94
N ASN A 10 48.47 -32.85 -29.22
CA ASN A 10 47.08 -32.40 -29.09
C ASN A 10 45.99 -33.43 -28.79
N SER A 11 45.45 -33.34 -27.57
CA SER A 11 44.04 -32.98 -27.34
C SER A 11 43.73 -33.03 -25.84
N SER A 12 43.39 -31.90 -25.23
CA SER A 12 42.34 -31.78 -24.20
C SER A 12 42.40 -30.40 -23.53
N GLY A 13 41.21 -29.81 -23.34
CA GLY A 13 41.01 -28.78 -22.32
C GLY A 13 41.08 -27.35 -22.80
N ILE A 14 40.11 -26.95 -23.62
CA ILE A 14 39.60 -25.58 -23.58
C ILE A 14 39.00 -25.42 -22.17
N ASP A 15 39.79 -24.88 -21.25
CA ASP A 15 39.31 -24.55 -19.93
C ASP A 15 38.44 -23.31 -20.07
N ARG A 16 37.18 -23.49 -19.70
CA ARG A 16 36.10 -22.53 -19.88
C ARG A 16 36.39 -21.36 -18.94
N LEU A 17 36.63 -20.20 -19.55
CA LEU A 17 36.40 -18.91 -18.93
C LEU A 17 35.01 -18.96 -18.28
N GLY A 18 34.97 -18.96 -16.95
CA GLY A 18 33.74 -18.96 -16.18
C GLY A 18 32.91 -17.75 -16.56
N ASP A 19 31.82 -17.98 -17.28
CA ASP A 19 30.67 -17.09 -17.27
C ASP A 19 30.13 -17.13 -15.83
N ASP A 20 30.54 -16.17 -14.99
CA ASP A 20 29.83 -15.84 -13.75
C ASP A 20 28.48 -15.21 -14.14
N PRO A 21 27.35 -15.89 -13.94
CA PRO A 21 26.04 -15.38 -14.37
C PRO A 21 25.47 -14.30 -13.43
N ASP A 22 26.25 -13.85 -12.45
CA ASP A 22 25.81 -12.89 -11.41
C ASP A 22 26.58 -11.55 -11.47
N MET A 23 27.25 -11.26 -12.59
CA MET A 23 27.83 -9.95 -12.84
C MET A 23 26.77 -9.05 -13.49
N THR A 24 26.20 -8.15 -12.70
CA THR A 24 25.13 -7.25 -13.15
C THR A 24 25.59 -6.42 -14.35
N ALA A 25 24.66 -6.05 -15.24
CA ALA A 25 24.96 -5.29 -16.46
C ALA A 25 25.68 -3.96 -16.18
N SER A 26 25.54 -3.43 -14.96
CA SER A 26 26.19 -2.21 -14.49
C SER A 26 27.68 -2.34 -14.24
N ASP A 27 28.17 -3.52 -13.84
CA ASP A 27 29.61 -3.76 -13.60
C ASP A 27 30.40 -3.71 -14.93
N ARG A 28 29.71 -3.99 -16.05
CA ARG A 28 30.27 -3.83 -17.41
C ARG A 28 30.27 -2.37 -17.92
N ALA A 29 29.50 -1.46 -17.31
CA ALA A 29 29.27 -0.12 -17.84
C ALA A 29 30.03 1.01 -17.10
N GLY A 30 30.69 0.71 -15.97
CA GLY A 30 31.46 1.72 -15.21
C GLY A 30 30.61 2.86 -14.64
N ILE A 31 29.30 2.63 -14.47
CA ILE A 31 28.38 3.62 -13.89
C ILE A 31 28.61 3.62 -12.36
N PRO A 32 28.90 4.77 -11.74
CA PRO A 32 29.13 4.84 -10.30
C PRO A 32 27.86 4.45 -9.54
N ALA A 33 28.02 3.59 -8.53
CA ALA A 33 26.93 3.23 -7.63
C ALA A 33 26.39 4.48 -6.93
N MET A 34 25.06 4.56 -6.82
CA MET A 34 24.38 5.59 -6.03
C MET A 34 23.44 4.94 -5.01
N LYS A 35 23.04 5.75 -4.03
CA LYS A 35 22.12 5.32 -2.98
C LYS A 35 20.68 5.44 -3.42
N TRP A 36 19.93 4.37 -3.19
CA TRP A 36 18.50 4.29 -3.45
C TRP A 36 17.77 3.98 -2.15
N THR A 37 16.75 4.74 -1.83
CA THR A 37 15.83 4.41 -0.74
C THR A 37 14.70 3.57 -1.30
N THR A 38 14.48 2.43 -0.67
CA THR A 38 13.47 1.46 -1.08
C THR A 38 12.43 1.32 0.00
N GLN A 39 11.17 1.19 -0.40
CA GLN A 39 10.04 0.97 0.48
C GLN A 39 9.15 -0.13 -0.11
N LEU A 40 8.99 -1.20 0.64
CA LEU A 40 8.21 -2.38 0.27
C LEU A 40 7.02 -2.51 1.20
N THR A 41 5.84 -2.75 0.64
CA THR A 41 4.62 -3.02 1.42
C THR A 41 4.13 -4.43 1.16
N TYR A 42 3.98 -5.21 2.22
CA TYR A 42 3.45 -6.56 2.21
C TYR A 42 2.10 -6.60 2.90
N ALA A 43 1.18 -7.41 2.36
CA ALA A 43 0.04 -7.87 3.13
C ALA A 43 0.52 -8.97 4.08
N ALA A 44 0.34 -8.77 5.38
CA ALA A 44 0.73 -9.73 6.39
C ALA A 44 -0.30 -9.69 7.51
N ASP A 45 -0.97 -10.81 7.75
CA ASP A 45 -1.97 -10.89 8.81
C ASP A 45 -1.32 -11.36 10.11
N GLY A 46 -1.69 -10.73 11.23
CA GLY A 46 -1.39 -11.24 12.56
C GLY A 46 0.06 -11.12 13.03
N LEU A 47 0.90 -10.30 12.40
CA LEU A 47 2.25 -10.03 12.93
C LEU A 47 2.18 -9.40 14.31
N THR A 48 2.96 -9.94 15.24
CA THR A 48 3.09 -9.38 16.59
C THR A 48 4.15 -8.27 16.63
N ALA A 49 4.17 -7.52 17.72
CA ALA A 49 5.24 -6.54 17.96
C ALA A 49 6.62 -7.21 18.08
N GLU A 50 6.68 -8.43 18.61
CA GLU A 50 7.90 -9.21 18.73
C GLU A 50 8.42 -9.65 17.35
N ASP A 51 7.54 -10.15 16.47
CA ASP A 51 7.90 -10.50 15.09
C ASP A 51 8.43 -9.28 14.33
N THR A 52 7.79 -8.13 14.52
CA THR A 52 8.20 -6.86 13.89
C THR A 52 9.57 -6.40 14.41
N ALA A 53 9.83 -6.55 15.70
CA ALA A 53 11.12 -6.22 16.31
C ALA A 53 12.25 -7.17 15.86
N ALA A 54 11.97 -8.47 15.74
CA ALA A 54 12.91 -9.46 15.22
C ALA A 54 13.28 -9.18 13.75
N LEU A 55 12.30 -8.80 12.93
CA LEU A 55 12.53 -8.36 11.55
C LEU A 55 13.41 -7.10 11.51
N ALA A 56 13.14 -6.12 12.39
CA ALA A 56 13.91 -4.87 12.45
C ALA A 56 15.38 -5.12 12.86
N ALA A 57 15.62 -6.10 13.73
CA ALA A 57 16.97 -6.50 14.12
C ALA A 57 17.74 -7.21 12.99
N THR A 58 17.02 -7.84 12.05
CA THR A 58 17.62 -8.59 10.92
C THR A 58 18.09 -7.66 9.80
N LEU A 59 17.37 -6.55 9.57
CA LEU A 59 17.70 -5.56 8.55
C LEU A 59 18.44 -4.37 9.17
N VAL A 60 19.77 -4.36 9.03
CA VAL A 60 20.60 -3.25 9.50
C VAL A 60 20.20 -1.94 8.79
N ARG A 61 19.88 -0.91 9.58
CA ARG A 61 19.44 0.43 9.10
C ARG A 61 18.16 0.39 8.26
N ALA A 62 17.24 -0.53 8.57
CA ALA A 62 15.89 -0.51 8.01
C ALA A 62 14.87 0.04 9.01
N ASP A 63 13.92 0.81 8.49
CA ASP A 63 12.71 1.19 9.20
C ASP A 63 11.61 0.17 8.89
N ILE A 64 11.04 -0.43 9.93
CA ILE A 64 9.94 -1.39 9.82
C ILE A 64 8.73 -0.87 10.57
N ALA A 65 7.59 -0.86 9.88
CA ALA A 65 6.30 -0.49 10.47
C ALA A 65 5.25 -1.55 10.12
N TYR A 66 4.41 -1.89 11.10
CA TYR A 66 3.26 -2.76 10.90
C TYR A 66 1.98 -2.06 11.32
N THR A 67 1.07 -1.83 10.38
CA THR A 67 -0.21 -1.15 10.64
C THR A 67 -1.31 -1.71 9.75
N ALA A 68 -2.49 -1.95 10.35
CA ALA A 68 -3.68 -2.41 9.64
C ALA A 68 -3.45 -3.62 8.70
N GLY A 69 -2.71 -4.64 9.17
CA GLY A 69 -2.43 -5.86 8.37
C GLY A 69 -1.40 -5.66 7.27
N ARG A 70 -0.61 -4.59 7.33
CA ARG A 70 0.42 -4.27 6.34
C ARG A 70 1.76 -4.07 6.99
N LEU A 71 2.73 -4.86 6.53
CA LEU A 71 4.13 -4.70 6.88
C LEU A 71 4.79 -3.77 5.85
N GLN A 72 5.37 -2.70 6.32
CA GLN A 72 6.17 -1.77 5.53
C GLN A 72 7.63 -1.90 5.96
N VAL A 73 8.51 -2.12 4.98
CA VAL A 73 9.95 -2.24 5.18
C VAL A 73 10.63 -1.20 4.31
N GLN A 74 11.47 -0.36 4.91
CA GLN A 74 12.21 0.68 4.23
C GLN A 74 13.70 0.59 4.54
N PHE A 75 14.55 0.63 3.52
CA PHE A 75 16.01 0.60 3.68
C PHE A 75 16.71 1.14 2.43
N GLU A 76 18.00 1.44 2.59
CA GLU A 76 18.86 1.90 1.49
C GLU A 76 19.58 0.73 0.81
N VAL A 77 19.78 0.85 -0.50
CA VAL A 77 20.67 -0.02 -1.28
C VAL A 77 21.60 0.81 -2.15
N ASP A 78 22.82 0.32 -2.33
CA ASP A 78 23.77 0.88 -3.30
C ASP A 78 23.61 0.14 -4.63
N ALA A 79 23.35 0.88 -5.71
CA ALA A 79 23.22 0.34 -7.04
C ALA A 79 23.48 1.41 -8.11
N ALA A 80 23.99 1.00 -9.27
CA ALA A 80 24.21 1.92 -10.38
C ALA A 80 22.91 2.24 -11.16
N THR A 81 21.94 1.32 -11.16
CA THR A 81 20.69 1.45 -11.91
C THR A 81 19.46 1.15 -11.05
N LEU A 82 18.30 1.62 -11.51
CA LEU A 82 17.02 1.34 -10.86
C LEU A 82 16.71 -0.16 -10.85
N ASP A 83 17.02 -0.87 -11.95
CA ASP A 83 16.77 -2.30 -12.06
C ASP A 83 17.63 -3.10 -11.08
N ASP A 84 18.91 -2.75 -10.94
CA ASP A 84 19.79 -3.36 -9.94
C ASP A 84 19.37 -3.04 -8.51
N ALA A 85 18.93 -1.80 -8.26
CA ALA A 85 18.38 -1.38 -6.98
C ALA A 85 17.13 -2.21 -6.63
N ALA A 86 16.23 -2.40 -7.60
CA ALA A 86 15.01 -3.17 -7.43
C ALA A 86 15.28 -4.65 -7.18
N ALA A 87 16.15 -5.26 -7.98
CA ALA A 87 16.54 -6.65 -7.81
C ALA A 87 17.21 -6.88 -6.45
N THR A 88 18.12 -5.99 -6.05
CA THR A 88 18.81 -6.07 -4.76
C THR A 88 17.85 -5.88 -3.60
N ALA A 89 16.98 -4.88 -3.64
CA ALA A 89 16.00 -4.63 -2.59
C ALA A 89 15.01 -5.80 -2.43
N LEU A 90 14.50 -6.35 -3.52
CA LEU A 90 13.60 -7.51 -3.47
C LEU A 90 14.29 -8.73 -2.86
N ARG A 91 15.55 -9.01 -3.22
CA ARG A 91 16.32 -10.12 -2.62
C ARG A 91 16.57 -9.90 -1.13
N THR A 92 17.03 -8.72 -0.74
CA THR A 92 17.30 -8.39 0.66
C THR A 92 16.04 -8.47 1.51
N ALA A 93 14.94 -7.90 1.04
CA ALA A 93 13.67 -7.93 1.75
C ALA A 93 13.10 -9.35 1.84
N ALA A 94 13.20 -10.15 0.77
CA ALA A 94 12.78 -11.54 0.78
C ALA A 94 13.60 -12.40 1.75
N ALA A 95 14.91 -12.19 1.82
CA ALA A 95 15.78 -12.89 2.76
C ALA A 95 15.44 -12.57 4.23
N ALA A 96 15.08 -11.33 4.53
CA ALA A 96 14.72 -10.92 5.88
C ALA A 96 13.29 -11.31 6.29
N THR A 97 12.33 -11.16 5.37
CA THR A 97 10.90 -11.33 5.69
C THR A 97 10.37 -12.72 5.36
N GLY A 98 11.06 -13.49 4.51
CA GLY A 98 10.52 -14.69 3.89
C GLY A 98 9.38 -14.42 2.88
N LEU A 99 9.04 -13.15 2.64
CA LEU A 99 7.94 -12.75 1.76
C LEU A 99 8.47 -12.29 0.40
N LEU A 100 8.13 -13.04 -0.65
CA LEU A 100 8.67 -12.81 -1.99
C LEU A 100 7.89 -11.79 -2.82
N LYS A 101 6.62 -11.52 -2.46
CA LYS A 101 5.69 -10.73 -3.29
C LYS A 101 5.17 -9.52 -2.52
N PRO A 102 5.86 -8.37 -2.57
CA PRO A 102 5.30 -7.13 -2.06
C PRO A 102 4.08 -6.73 -2.89
N SER A 103 3.06 -6.20 -2.22
CA SER A 103 1.91 -5.55 -2.85
C SER A 103 2.26 -4.19 -3.48
N ARG A 104 3.36 -3.58 -3.04
CA ARG A 104 3.89 -2.32 -3.54
C ARG A 104 5.41 -2.29 -3.37
N LEU A 105 6.10 -1.87 -4.42
CA LEU A 105 7.52 -1.54 -4.40
C LEU A 105 7.66 -0.07 -4.83
N HIS A 106 8.29 0.74 -3.99
CA HIS A 106 8.63 2.12 -4.29
C HIS A 106 10.14 2.30 -4.11
N ILE A 107 10.81 2.80 -5.14
CA ILE A 107 12.26 2.97 -5.18
C ILE A 107 12.55 4.32 -5.79
N LEU A 108 13.37 5.10 -5.10
CA LEU A 108 13.83 6.40 -5.55
C LEU A 108 15.31 6.56 -5.20
N PRO A 109 16.05 7.41 -5.93
CA PRO A 109 17.33 7.91 -5.44
C PRO A 109 17.14 8.48 -4.04
N THR A 110 18.05 8.19 -3.09
CA THR A 110 17.88 8.58 -1.69
C THR A 110 17.66 10.08 -1.49
N ARG A 111 18.30 10.92 -2.31
CA ARG A 111 18.07 12.38 -2.29
C ARG A 111 16.62 12.73 -2.63
N ASP A 112 16.05 12.14 -3.67
CA ASP A 112 14.70 12.43 -4.15
C ASP A 112 13.66 11.94 -3.12
N PHE A 113 13.96 10.84 -2.42
CA PHE A 113 13.16 10.35 -1.31
C PHE A 113 13.13 11.36 -0.14
N HIS A 114 14.28 11.93 0.21
CA HIS A 114 14.35 12.98 1.23
C HIS A 114 13.62 14.25 0.81
N ASP A 115 13.77 14.67 -0.44
CA ASP A 115 13.07 15.83 -0.99
C ASP A 115 11.55 15.62 -0.89
N GLN A 116 11.04 14.44 -1.26
CA GLN A 116 9.61 14.11 -1.09
C GLN A 116 9.15 14.11 0.37
N ALA A 117 9.99 13.68 1.31
CA ALA A 117 9.65 13.70 2.74
C ALA A 117 9.56 15.13 3.30
N LEU A 118 10.25 16.09 2.66
CA LEU A 118 10.22 17.50 3.03
C LEU A 118 9.08 18.27 2.36
N GLU A 119 8.48 17.72 1.30
CA GLU A 119 7.31 18.31 0.66
C GLU A 119 6.03 18.05 1.48
N PRO A 120 5.32 19.11 1.95
CA PRO A 120 4.06 18.92 2.63
C PRO A 120 3.04 18.26 1.70
N VAL A 121 2.54 17.08 2.06
CA VAL A 121 1.45 16.44 1.32
C VAL A 121 0.21 17.34 1.42
N THR A 122 -0.15 17.98 0.31
CA THR A 122 -1.37 18.80 0.24
C THR A 122 -2.59 17.89 0.22
N LEU A 123 -3.20 17.68 1.38
CA LEU A 123 -4.48 16.98 1.49
C LEU A 123 -5.63 17.96 1.29
N ASP A 124 -6.49 17.69 0.30
CA ASP A 124 -7.77 18.41 0.15
C ASP A 124 -8.73 17.95 1.23
N LEU A 125 -8.72 18.66 2.36
CA LEU A 125 -9.52 18.36 3.54
C LEU A 125 -10.86 19.10 3.47
N ILE A 126 -11.93 18.36 3.71
CA ILE A 126 -13.30 18.85 3.71
C ILE A 126 -14.02 18.54 5.02
N SER A 127 -14.84 19.49 5.44
CA SER A 127 -15.73 19.40 6.59
C SER A 127 -17.05 18.70 6.24
N ILE A 128 -17.86 18.38 7.26
CA ILE A 128 -19.22 17.83 7.07
C ILE A 128 -20.09 18.74 6.18
N THR A 129 -19.91 20.06 6.24
CA THR A 129 -20.67 21.01 5.41
C THR A 129 -20.35 20.82 3.92
N GLU A 130 -19.08 20.65 3.60
CA GLU A 130 -18.62 20.43 2.23
C GLU A 130 -18.97 19.03 1.73
N ILE A 131 -18.92 18.03 2.61
CA ILE A 131 -19.42 16.67 2.32
C ILE A 131 -20.91 16.73 1.93
N ALA A 132 -21.71 17.51 2.65
CA ALA A 132 -23.13 17.65 2.34
C ALA A 132 -23.35 18.23 0.93
N ALA A 133 -22.56 19.24 0.55
CA ALA A 133 -22.59 19.82 -0.79
C ALA A 133 -22.12 18.83 -1.85
N GLU A 134 -21.01 18.12 -1.62
CA GLU A 134 -20.43 17.12 -2.55
C GLU A 134 -21.41 15.96 -2.81
N LEU A 135 -22.06 15.46 -1.76
CA LEU A 135 -23.01 14.35 -1.85
C LEU A 135 -24.44 14.79 -2.25
N GLY A 136 -24.71 16.09 -2.37
CA GLY A 136 -26.04 16.62 -2.67
C GLY A 136 -27.11 16.30 -1.61
N VAL A 137 -26.72 16.26 -0.32
CA VAL A 137 -27.61 15.93 0.81
C VAL A 137 -27.64 17.05 1.86
N SER A 138 -28.58 16.98 2.80
CA SER A 138 -28.58 17.91 3.93
C SER A 138 -27.40 17.66 4.87
N ARG A 139 -26.96 18.70 5.59
CA ARG A 139 -25.87 18.59 6.58
C ARG A 139 -26.14 17.54 7.66
N GLN A 140 -27.37 17.42 8.14
CA GLN A 140 -27.77 16.39 9.11
C GLN A 140 -27.67 14.97 8.52
N ARG A 141 -28.03 14.82 7.23
CA ARG A 141 -27.89 13.53 6.54
C ARG A 141 -26.42 13.20 6.31
N ALA A 142 -25.60 14.17 5.95
CA ALA A 142 -24.14 14.00 5.84
C ALA A 142 -23.53 13.56 7.18
N ALA A 143 -23.87 14.24 8.29
CA ALA A 143 -23.41 13.85 9.63
C ALA A 143 -23.77 12.39 9.95
N LYS A 144 -25.02 11.98 9.69
CA LYS A 144 -25.45 10.59 9.90
C LYS A 144 -24.75 9.59 8.97
N LEU A 145 -24.42 9.98 7.73
CA LEU A 145 -23.65 9.12 6.83
C LEU A 145 -22.23 8.90 7.35
N THR A 146 -21.64 9.89 8.03
CA THR A 146 -20.30 9.73 8.62
C THR A 146 -20.21 8.74 9.77
N GLU A 147 -21.35 8.29 10.29
CA GLU A 147 -21.45 7.24 11.33
C GLU A 147 -21.58 5.84 10.73
N ALA A 148 -21.79 5.72 9.41
CA ALA A 148 -21.91 4.43 8.76
C ALA A 148 -20.55 3.71 8.73
N PRO A 149 -20.51 2.38 8.91
CA PRO A 149 -19.26 1.61 8.96
C PRO A 149 -18.47 1.67 7.65
N ASP A 150 -19.14 1.84 6.52
CA ASP A 150 -18.50 1.93 5.20
C ASP A 150 -18.04 3.36 4.85
N PHE A 151 -18.36 4.36 5.70
CA PHE A 151 -17.95 5.73 5.47
C PHE A 151 -16.44 5.89 5.79
N PRO A 152 -15.70 6.72 5.02
CA PRO A 152 -14.29 6.93 5.27
C PRO A 152 -13.99 7.38 6.70
N HIS A 153 -12.87 6.91 7.26
CA HIS A 153 -12.36 7.44 8.51
C HIS A 153 -11.95 8.92 8.35
N HIS A 154 -12.14 9.69 9.41
CA HIS A 154 -11.70 11.08 9.44
C HIS A 154 -10.19 11.15 9.58
N VAL A 155 -9.58 12.17 8.97
CA VAL A 155 -8.13 12.41 9.04
C VAL A 155 -7.77 13.06 10.39
N ALA A 156 -8.65 13.93 10.88
CA ALA A 156 -8.51 14.59 12.18
C ALA A 156 -9.88 15.02 12.72
N GLN A 157 -9.93 15.33 14.02
CA GLN A 157 -11.10 15.89 14.68
C GLN A 157 -10.71 17.13 15.49
N PRO A 158 -10.44 18.28 14.84
CA PRO A 158 -10.29 19.56 15.53
C PRO A 158 -11.58 19.97 16.24
N ALA A 159 -11.51 21.02 17.06
CA ALA A 159 -12.68 21.56 17.79
C ALA A 159 -13.85 21.93 16.87
N SER A 160 -13.58 22.27 15.62
CA SER A 160 -14.58 22.57 14.58
C SER A 160 -15.31 21.34 14.02
N GLY A 161 -14.88 20.12 14.38
CA GLY A 161 -15.48 18.86 13.94
C GLY A 161 -14.56 18.00 13.08
N ARG A 162 -15.05 16.82 12.69
CA ARG A 162 -14.30 15.84 11.87
C ARG A 162 -14.00 16.39 10.47
N VAL A 163 -12.77 16.16 10.01
CA VAL A 163 -12.33 16.48 8.65
C VAL A 163 -11.93 15.22 7.89
N TYR A 164 -12.22 15.20 6.60
CA TYR A 164 -12.04 14.05 5.72
C TYR A 164 -11.30 14.50 4.47
N THR A 165 -10.60 13.60 3.78
CA THR A 165 -10.12 13.96 2.44
C THR A 165 -11.29 13.97 1.45
N ARG A 166 -11.31 14.94 0.54
CA ARG A 166 -12.31 14.97 -0.55
C ARG A 166 -12.24 13.71 -1.40
N ALA A 167 -11.03 13.21 -1.64
CA ALA A 167 -10.81 11.97 -2.39
C ALA A 167 -11.52 10.77 -1.76
N SER A 168 -11.39 10.57 -0.45
CA SER A 168 -12.07 9.47 0.25
C SER A 168 -13.59 9.58 0.18
N VAL A 169 -14.13 10.80 0.29
CA VAL A 169 -15.59 11.04 0.21
C VAL A 169 -16.12 10.79 -1.20
N LYS A 170 -15.38 11.17 -2.24
CA LYS A 170 -15.72 10.84 -3.64
C LYS A 170 -15.71 9.33 -3.90
N GLU A 171 -14.74 8.61 -3.35
CA GLU A 171 -14.69 7.16 -3.47
C GLU A 171 -15.86 6.48 -2.74
N PHE A 172 -16.25 7.00 -1.57
CA PHE A 172 -17.48 6.59 -0.90
C PHE A 172 -18.71 6.87 -1.77
N GLN A 173 -18.83 8.08 -2.33
CA GLN A 173 -19.94 8.46 -3.18
C GLN A 173 -20.10 7.50 -4.36
N ARG A 174 -19.01 7.21 -5.07
CA ARG A 174 -19.00 6.27 -6.20
C ARG A 174 -19.53 4.89 -5.82
N ARG A 175 -19.06 4.34 -4.69
CA ARG A 175 -19.50 3.02 -4.19
C ARG A 175 -20.95 3.06 -3.73
N TRP A 176 -21.34 4.13 -3.04
CA TRP A 176 -22.69 4.34 -2.52
C TRP A 176 -23.72 4.49 -3.65
N GLU A 177 -23.41 5.25 -4.69
CA GLU A 177 -24.26 5.41 -5.87
C GLU A 177 -24.41 4.10 -6.64
N ALA A 178 -23.34 3.32 -6.80
CA ALA A 178 -23.39 2.02 -7.46
C ALA A 178 -24.29 1.00 -6.74
N THR A 179 -24.42 1.09 -5.40
CA THR A 179 -25.30 0.24 -4.60
C THR A 179 -26.70 0.84 -4.38
N ARG A 180 -26.90 2.12 -4.71
CA ARG A 180 -28.18 2.80 -4.49
C ARG A 180 -29.16 2.45 -5.61
N ASN A 181 -30.15 1.62 -5.30
CA ASN A 181 -31.30 1.41 -6.17
C ASN A 181 -32.03 2.77 -6.39
N PRO A 182 -32.13 3.29 -7.64
CA PRO A 182 -32.74 4.60 -7.91
C PRO A 182 -34.23 4.69 -7.55
N ARG A 183 -34.88 3.54 -7.32
CA ARG A 183 -36.32 3.42 -7.04
C ARG A 183 -36.66 3.26 -5.56
N GLY A 184 -35.80 3.74 -4.64
CA GLY A 184 -36.04 3.73 -3.20
C GLY A 184 -37.17 4.67 -2.75
N GLY A 185 -38.40 4.39 -3.20
CA GLY A 185 -39.62 5.05 -2.75
C GLY A 185 -39.89 4.72 -1.29
N ARG A 186 -40.05 5.78 -0.48
CA ARG A 186 -40.52 5.73 0.91
C ARG A 186 -41.76 4.82 1.00
N PRO A 187 -41.77 3.77 1.86
CA PRO A 187 -43.00 3.04 2.16
C PRO A 187 -44.05 4.04 2.66
N ARG A 188 -45.18 4.15 1.97
CA ARG A 188 -46.31 4.98 2.40
C ARG A 188 -46.77 4.44 3.75
N ARG A 189 -46.49 5.19 4.82
CA ARG A 189 -47.08 4.98 6.14
C ARG A 189 -48.60 5.00 5.96
N ARG A 190 -49.26 3.84 6.05
CA ARG A 190 -50.73 3.81 6.14
C ARG A 190 -51.08 4.53 7.45
N LEU A 191 -51.70 5.69 7.33
CA LEU A 191 -52.40 6.33 8.43
C LEU A 191 -53.59 5.43 8.72
N SER A 192 -53.55 4.71 9.84
CA SER A 192 -54.74 4.10 10.42
C SER A 192 -55.63 5.25 10.87
N THR A 193 -56.62 5.60 10.05
CA THR A 193 -57.78 6.36 10.50
C THR A 193 -58.57 5.43 11.41
N THR A 194 -58.28 5.46 12.70
CA THR A 194 -59.17 4.88 13.70
C THR A 194 -60.32 5.87 13.84
N GLU A 195 -61.34 5.70 13.00
CA GLU A 195 -62.65 6.29 13.20
C GLU A 195 -63.23 5.76 14.51
N THR A 196 -63.33 6.66 15.49
CA THR A 196 -64.15 6.52 16.68
C THR A 196 -65.61 6.38 16.25
N THR A 197 -66.10 5.15 16.12
CA THR A 197 -67.53 4.88 16.02
C THR A 197 -68.04 4.44 17.38
N LYS A 198 -68.74 5.40 18.00
CA LYS A 198 -69.55 5.31 19.21
C LYS A 198 -70.63 4.23 19.01
N GLU A 199 -70.61 3.20 19.85
CA GLU A 199 -71.64 2.15 19.88
C GLU A 199 -72.83 2.63 20.73
N PRO A 200 -74.08 2.64 20.22
CA PRO A 200 -75.27 2.82 21.03
C PRO A 200 -75.81 1.46 21.48
N THR A 201 -76.06 1.35 22.79
CA THR A 201 -76.81 0.25 23.43
C THR A 201 -78.24 0.15 22.88
N PRO A 202 -78.74 -1.07 22.70
CA PRO A 202 -80.09 -1.40 23.20
C PRO A 202 -80.07 -2.74 23.96
N SER A 203 -80.45 -2.72 25.24
CA SER A 203 -81.76 -3.08 25.82
C SER A 203 -81.87 -4.55 26.21
#